data_AF-A0A2N9L731-F1
#
_entry.id   AF-A0A2N9L731-F1
#
_cell.length_a   1.000
_cell.length_b   1.000
_cell.length_c   1.000
_cell.angle_alpha   90.00
_cell.angle_beta   90.00
_cell.angle_gamma   90.00
#
_symmetry.space_group_name_H-M   'P 1'
#
loop_
_entity.id
_entity.type
_entity.pdbx_description
1 polymer ?
#
loop_
_entity_poly.entity_id
_entity_poly.type
_entity_poly.pdbx_seq_one_letter_code
_entity_poly.pdbx_strand_id
1 'polypeptide(L)'
;MRDGIHLQNTDYNNMLYGRWIQLGNLGVRFDAVLDPRSNLGALSGAMLDEVDSLSGHTMESFKGPNEMDISGETDWPSVDQAYQNQIFDSKESMKEANSIAIIGPSLAFASKSAQLGDLSSRMNEGNLHPYPAGKMPSVVFPDQINLEKVICDGEPIVFTESGYHNAISRAADSAPSPATLPVAHRHAVPSTPLRRERDSRLPAWPVGLPLF
;
A
#
# COMPACT_ATOMS: atom_id res chain seq x y z
N MET A 1 -11.71 -7.90 10.19
CA MET A 1 -11.86 -6.44 10.04
C MET A 1 -10.97 -6.09 8.88
N ARG A 2 -11.53 -5.59 7.77
CA ARG A 2 -10.70 -5.15 6.64
C ARG A 2 -10.17 -3.78 7.03
N ASP A 3 -8.91 -3.50 6.76
CA ASP A 3 -8.31 -2.21 7.08
C ASP A 3 -9.05 -1.13 6.29
N GLY A 4 -9.73 -0.22 6.99
CA GLY A 4 -10.60 0.75 6.35
C GLY A 4 -11.40 1.61 7.32
N ILE A 5 -12.01 2.66 6.78
CA ILE A 5 -12.80 3.62 7.54
C ILE A 5 -14.15 3.00 7.90
N HIS A 6 -14.55 3.19 9.15
CA HIS A 6 -15.84 2.75 9.65
C HIS A 6 -16.42 3.80 10.59
N LEU A 7 -17.69 4.15 10.39
CA LEU A 7 -18.46 4.97 11.30
C LEU A 7 -19.68 4.16 11.75
N GLN A 8 -19.72 3.80 13.02
CA GLN A 8 -20.84 3.08 13.63
C GLN A 8 -21.36 3.87 14.83
N ASN A 9 -21.29 3.31 16.03
CA ASN A 9 -21.63 4.00 17.28
C ASN A 9 -20.37 4.45 18.02
N THR A 10 -20.54 5.29 19.05
CA THR A 10 -19.45 5.85 19.84
C THR A 10 -18.51 4.79 20.40
N ASP A 11 -19.02 3.67 20.93
CA ASP A 11 -18.19 2.62 21.52
C ASP A 11 -17.30 1.94 20.49
N TYR A 12 -17.88 1.61 19.32
CA TYR A 12 -17.13 1.02 18.21
C TYR A 12 -16.07 1.99 17.66
N ASN A 13 -16.46 3.24 17.44
CA ASN A 13 -15.55 4.27 16.91
C ASN A 13 -14.39 4.50 17.90
N ASN A 14 -14.66 4.58 19.21
CA ASN A 14 -13.63 4.70 20.24
C ASN A 14 -12.69 3.49 20.28
N MET A 15 -13.22 2.28 20.09
CA MET A 15 -12.38 1.07 20.02
C MET A 15 -11.46 1.10 18.80
N LEU A 16 -12.00 1.38 17.62
CA LEU A 16 -11.25 1.38 16.36
C LEU A 16 -10.23 2.52 16.31
N TYR A 17 -10.69 3.77 16.42
CA TYR A 17 -9.82 4.93 16.29
C TYR A 17 -8.97 5.17 17.54
N GLY A 18 -9.43 4.74 18.72
CA GLY A 18 -8.59 4.73 19.92
C GLY A 18 -7.36 3.85 19.76
N ARG A 19 -7.45 2.73 19.01
CA ARG A 19 -6.28 1.92 18.65
C ARG A 19 -5.36 2.66 17.67
N TRP A 20 -5.91 3.39 16.71
CA TRP A 20 -5.13 4.18 15.76
C TRP A 20 -4.36 5.29 16.48
N ILE A 21 -4.99 6.01 17.42
CA ILE A 21 -4.34 7.00 18.26
C ILE A 21 -3.17 6.38 19.07
N GLN A 22 -3.38 5.20 19.66
CA GLN A 22 -2.32 4.51 20.41
C GLN A 22 -1.11 4.18 19.54
N LEU A 23 -1.34 3.72 18.30
CA LEU A 23 -0.29 3.41 17.33
C LEU A 23 0.34 4.70 16.78
N GLY A 24 -0.44 5.76 16.57
CA GLY A 24 0.02 7.08 16.19
C GLY A 24 0.96 7.72 17.19
N ASN A 25 0.72 7.52 18.49
CA ASN A 25 1.63 7.93 19.56
C ASN A 25 2.98 7.17 19.53
N LEU A 26 3.06 6.06 18.80
CA LEU A 26 4.30 5.31 18.53
C LEU A 26 4.90 5.65 17.16
N GLY A 27 4.33 6.61 16.43
CA GLY A 27 4.79 7.05 15.11
C GLY A 27 4.23 6.28 13.91
N VAL A 28 3.24 5.41 14.11
CA VAL A 28 2.56 4.71 13.01
C VAL A 28 1.52 5.62 12.36
N ARG A 29 1.45 5.61 11.03
CA ARG A 29 0.44 6.32 10.23
C ARG A 29 -0.38 5.32 9.41
N PHE A 30 -1.52 5.77 8.89
CA PHE A 30 -2.51 4.89 8.26
C PHE A 30 -2.87 5.35 6.84
N ASP A 31 -2.88 4.38 5.93
CA ASP A 31 -3.58 4.46 4.65
C ASP A 31 -5.03 3.99 4.85
N ALA A 32 -5.98 4.92 4.80
CA ALA A 32 -7.35 4.66 5.19
C ALA A 32 -8.20 4.28 3.97
N VAL A 33 -8.58 3.01 3.85
CA VAL A 33 -9.43 2.53 2.74
C VAL A 33 -10.86 3.07 2.86
N LEU A 34 -11.32 3.69 1.78
CA LEU A 34 -12.70 4.07 1.51
C LEU A 34 -13.25 3.10 0.48
N ASP A 35 -14.41 2.49 0.76
CA ASP A 35 -14.97 1.43 -0.07
C ASP A 35 -16.48 1.64 -0.28
N PRO A 36 -17.02 1.68 -1.52
CA PRO A 36 -18.44 1.85 -1.77
C PRO A 36 -19.27 0.65 -1.29
N ARG A 37 -18.63 -0.49 -1.01
CA ARG A 37 -19.26 -1.69 -0.44
C ARG A 37 -19.39 -1.60 1.09
N SER A 38 -18.89 -0.52 1.69
CA SER A 38 -19.04 -0.25 3.11
C SER A 38 -20.34 0.52 3.40
N ASN A 39 -20.75 0.55 4.67
CA ASN A 39 -21.92 1.31 5.12
C ASN A 39 -21.59 2.80 5.43
N LEU A 40 -20.57 3.38 4.79
CA LEU A 40 -20.17 4.78 5.03
C LEU A 40 -21.17 5.78 4.42
N GLY A 41 -21.99 5.36 3.46
CA GLY A 41 -22.88 6.25 2.73
C GLY A 41 -22.13 7.15 1.75
N ALA A 42 -22.70 8.31 1.44
CA ALA A 42 -22.05 9.28 0.56
C ALA A 42 -20.88 9.96 1.27
N LEU A 43 -19.71 9.97 0.64
CA LEU A 43 -18.55 10.69 1.15
C LEU A 43 -18.77 12.20 1.06
N SER A 44 -18.19 12.93 2.02
CA SER A 44 -18.12 14.38 2.04
C SER A 44 -16.89 14.84 2.82
N GLY A 45 -16.41 16.06 2.59
CA GLY A 45 -15.29 16.61 3.36
C GLY A 45 -15.55 16.64 4.86
N ALA A 46 -16.78 16.93 5.29
CA ALA A 46 -17.15 16.90 6.71
C ALA A 46 -17.03 15.50 7.34
N MET A 47 -17.38 14.45 6.58
CA MET A 47 -17.22 13.07 7.01
C MET A 47 -15.73 12.69 7.09
N LEU A 48 -14.92 13.09 6.10
CA LEU A 48 -13.48 12.83 6.13
C LEU A 48 -12.76 13.60 7.25
N ASP A 49 -13.16 14.85 7.52
CA ASP A 49 -12.71 15.64 8.67
C ASP A 49 -13.07 14.94 10.01
N GLU A 50 -14.29 14.38 10.11
CA GLU A 50 -14.72 13.63 11.31
C GLU A 50 -13.84 12.40 11.52
N VAL A 51 -13.59 11.61 10.47
CA VAL A 51 -12.75 10.41 10.55
C VAL A 51 -11.31 10.77 10.92
N ASP A 52 -10.75 11.83 10.32
CA ASP A 52 -9.40 12.29 10.65
C ASP A 52 -9.28 12.74 12.11
N SER A 53 -10.25 13.52 12.58
CA SER A 53 -10.35 13.94 13.98
C SER A 53 -10.48 12.75 14.93
N LEU A 54 -11.35 11.79 14.62
CA LEU A 54 -11.52 10.57 15.42
C LEU A 54 -10.21 9.77 15.49
N SER A 55 -9.45 9.72 14.40
CA SER A 55 -8.15 9.06 14.33
C SER A 55 -7.04 9.78 15.11
N GLY A 56 -7.30 10.98 15.63
CA GLY A 56 -6.28 11.85 16.23
C GLY A 56 -5.26 12.36 15.22
N HIS A 57 -5.69 12.61 13.99
CA HIS A 57 -4.85 13.05 12.87
C HIS A 57 -3.69 12.07 12.58
N THR A 58 -4.01 10.77 12.52
CA THR A 58 -3.01 9.72 12.26
C THR A 58 -3.04 9.19 10.83
N MET A 59 -3.95 9.68 9.99
CA MET A 59 -4.03 9.28 8.59
C MET A 59 -2.96 9.99 7.75
N GLU A 60 -2.36 9.25 6.83
CA GLU A 60 -1.40 9.75 5.85
C GLU A 60 -2.02 9.79 4.45
N SER A 61 -2.92 8.85 4.16
CA SER A 61 -3.64 8.83 2.89
C SER A 61 -5.07 8.31 3.00
N PHE A 62 -5.90 8.69 2.02
CA PHE A 62 -7.13 7.98 1.69
C PHE A 62 -6.90 7.08 0.48
N LYS A 63 -7.29 5.81 0.62
CA LYS A 63 -7.13 4.79 -0.42
C LYS A 63 -8.49 4.45 -1.03
N GLY A 64 -8.53 4.32 -2.36
CA GLY A 64 -9.69 3.80 -3.08
C GLY A 64 -10.05 2.35 -2.68
N PRO A 65 -11.15 1.79 -3.23
CA PRO A 65 -11.64 0.47 -2.86
C PRO A 65 -10.60 -0.63 -3.11
N ASN A 66 -10.50 -1.58 -2.18
CA ASN A 66 -9.54 -2.68 -2.33
C ASN A 66 -10.03 -3.72 -3.34
N GLU A 67 -9.30 -3.87 -4.43
CA GLU A 67 -9.45 -4.93 -5.43
C GLU A 67 -10.88 -5.01 -5.98
N MET A 68 -11.36 -3.88 -6.50
CA MET A 68 -12.70 -3.78 -7.06
C MET A 68 -12.86 -4.68 -8.30
N ASP A 69 -11.78 -4.95 -9.03
CA ASP A 69 -11.71 -5.80 -10.23
C ASP A 69 -11.98 -7.29 -9.99
N ILE A 70 -11.90 -7.75 -8.74
CA ILE A 70 -12.27 -9.12 -8.34
C ILE A 70 -13.43 -9.18 -7.35
N SER A 71 -14.16 -8.07 -7.19
CA SER A 71 -15.25 -7.96 -6.23
C SER A 71 -16.51 -8.77 -6.59
N GLY A 72 -16.65 -9.15 -7.86
CA GLY A 72 -17.90 -9.68 -8.43
C GLY A 72 -18.87 -8.61 -8.94
N GLU A 73 -18.55 -7.31 -8.77
CA GLU A 73 -19.29 -6.22 -9.40
C GLU A 73 -19.11 -6.29 -10.92
N THR A 74 -20.22 -6.23 -11.66
CA THR A 74 -20.18 -6.39 -13.13
C THR A 74 -19.65 -5.14 -13.81
N ASP A 75 -20.04 -3.97 -13.31
CA ASP A 75 -19.57 -2.66 -13.79
C ASP A 75 -18.51 -2.07 -12.84
N TRP A 76 -17.64 -2.94 -12.34
CA TRP A 76 -16.58 -2.55 -11.41
C TRP A 76 -15.72 -1.38 -11.90
N PRO A 77 -15.37 -1.23 -13.22
CA PRO A 77 -14.53 -0.12 -13.65
C PRO A 77 -15.20 1.22 -13.44
N SER A 78 -16.48 1.34 -13.83
CA SER A 78 -17.24 2.58 -13.66
C SER A 78 -17.46 2.89 -12.18
N VAL A 79 -17.73 1.88 -11.36
CA VAL A 79 -17.88 2.03 -9.91
C VAL A 79 -16.58 2.52 -9.27
N ASP A 80 -15.44 1.94 -9.63
CA ASP A 80 -14.13 2.30 -9.08
C ASP A 80 -13.71 3.71 -9.49
N GLN A 81 -13.84 4.06 -10.78
CA GLN A 81 -13.62 5.41 -11.29
C GLN A 81 -14.50 6.45 -10.58
N ALA A 82 -15.81 6.19 -10.49
CA ALA A 82 -16.75 7.11 -9.85
C ALA A 82 -16.40 7.33 -8.38
N TYR A 83 -16.02 6.26 -7.68
CA TYR A 83 -15.68 6.36 -6.27
C TYR A 83 -14.32 7.04 -6.04
N GLN A 84 -13.31 6.79 -6.88
CA GLN A 84 -12.04 7.52 -6.86
C GLN A 84 -12.24 9.03 -7.03
N ASN A 85 -13.10 9.43 -7.98
CA ASN A 85 -13.48 10.83 -8.16
C ASN A 85 -14.18 11.40 -6.90
N GLN A 86 -15.09 10.63 -6.31
CA GLN A 86 -15.80 11.06 -5.10
C GLN A 86 -14.85 11.25 -3.91
N ILE A 87 -13.85 10.37 -3.75
CA ILE A 87 -12.81 10.51 -2.71
C ILE A 87 -12.04 11.83 -2.93
N PHE A 88 -11.61 12.09 -4.16
CA PHE A 88 -10.90 13.32 -4.52
C PHE A 88 -11.73 14.56 -4.22
N ASP A 89 -12.94 14.65 -4.76
CA ASP A 89 -13.81 15.81 -4.57
C ASP A 89 -14.17 16.01 -3.08
N SER A 90 -14.34 14.92 -2.33
CA SER A 90 -14.60 14.98 -0.88
C SER A 90 -13.39 15.50 -0.11
N LYS A 91 -12.19 14.99 -0.41
CA LYS A 91 -10.94 15.45 0.21
C LYS A 91 -10.70 16.93 -0.07
N GLU A 92 -10.90 17.39 -1.30
CA GLU A 92 -10.75 18.81 -1.66
C GLU A 92 -11.76 19.72 -0.94
N SER A 93 -12.83 19.16 -0.37
CA SER A 93 -13.80 19.89 0.45
C SER A 93 -13.54 19.83 1.97
N MET A 94 -12.48 19.15 2.42
CA MET A 94 -12.06 19.11 3.82
C MET A 94 -11.52 20.46 4.29
N LYS A 95 -11.59 20.73 5.59
CA LYS A 95 -11.05 21.98 6.16
C LYS A 95 -9.52 22.02 6.17
N GLU A 96 -8.88 20.87 6.41
CA GLU A 96 -7.43 20.71 6.49
C GLU A 96 -6.94 19.70 5.44
N ALA A 97 -7.35 19.90 4.18
CA ALA A 97 -7.14 18.94 3.10
C ALA A 97 -5.65 18.72 2.71
N ASN A 98 -4.72 19.58 3.12
CA ASN A 98 -3.42 19.69 2.45
C ASN A 98 -2.38 18.63 2.84
N SER A 99 -2.58 17.87 3.92
CA SER A 99 -1.59 16.90 4.41
C SER A 99 -1.93 15.44 4.13
N ILE A 100 -3.14 15.13 3.67
CA ILE A 100 -3.58 13.74 3.45
C ILE A 100 -3.57 13.46 1.94
N ALA A 101 -2.76 12.48 1.54
CA ALA A 101 -2.65 12.05 0.14
C ALA A 101 -3.88 11.24 -0.28
N ILE A 102 -4.08 11.12 -1.59
CA ILE A 102 -5.03 10.19 -2.20
C ILE A 102 -4.25 9.16 -2.99
N ILE A 103 -4.47 7.89 -2.67
CA ILE A 103 -3.83 6.77 -3.36
C ILE A 103 -4.87 5.87 -4.02
N GLY A 104 -4.61 5.41 -5.24
CA GLY A 104 -5.49 4.47 -5.91
C GLY A 104 -5.45 4.55 -7.42
N PRO A 105 -6.33 3.82 -8.11
CA PRO A 105 -7.16 2.71 -7.62
C PRO A 105 -6.31 1.52 -7.16
N SER A 106 -6.92 0.55 -6.46
CA SER A 106 -6.18 -0.54 -5.79
C SER A 106 -6.48 -1.90 -6.41
N LEU A 107 -6.00 -2.14 -7.62
CA LEU A 107 -6.36 -3.31 -8.42
C LEU A 107 -5.64 -4.59 -7.96
N ALA A 108 -6.34 -5.72 -7.95
CA ALA A 108 -5.72 -7.04 -7.79
C ALA A 108 -4.87 -7.40 -9.03
N PHE A 109 -5.34 -7.00 -10.22
CA PHE A 109 -4.67 -7.27 -11.47
C PHE A 109 -4.35 -5.99 -12.23
N ALA A 110 -3.07 -5.59 -12.23
CA ALA A 110 -2.57 -4.46 -13.03
C ALA A 110 -2.89 -4.59 -14.54
N SER A 111 -3.11 -5.79 -15.06
CA SER A 111 -3.56 -5.96 -16.47
C SER A 111 -4.95 -5.39 -16.75
N LYS A 112 -5.71 -5.02 -15.71
CA LYS A 112 -7.01 -4.36 -15.80
C LYS A 112 -6.92 -2.84 -15.80
N SER A 113 -5.74 -2.25 -15.62
CA SER A 113 -5.57 -0.80 -15.54
C SER A 113 -6.12 -0.05 -16.77
N ALA A 114 -6.01 -0.64 -17.97
CA ALA A 114 -6.58 -0.08 -19.20
C ALA A 114 -8.12 0.06 -19.20
N GLN A 115 -8.84 -0.63 -18.31
CA GLN A 115 -10.30 -0.50 -18.17
C GLN A 115 -10.70 0.76 -17.40
N LEU A 116 -9.81 1.29 -16.56
CA LEU A 116 -10.03 2.53 -15.80
C LEU A 116 -9.52 3.77 -16.54
N GLY A 117 -8.64 3.63 -17.51
CA GLY A 117 -8.02 4.78 -18.18
C GLY A 117 -7.26 5.67 -17.19
N ASP A 118 -6.93 6.89 -17.62
CA ASP A 118 -6.12 7.83 -16.85
C ASP A 118 -6.95 8.54 -15.76
N LEU A 119 -6.50 8.42 -14.52
CA LEU A 119 -7.04 9.06 -13.33
C LEU A 119 -5.97 9.87 -12.57
N SER A 120 -4.80 10.13 -13.17
CA SER A 120 -3.67 10.85 -12.55
C SER A 120 -4.11 12.16 -11.88
N SER A 121 -4.98 12.92 -12.54
CA SER A 121 -5.56 14.17 -12.00
C SER A 121 -6.46 14.02 -10.77
N ARG A 122 -6.72 12.78 -10.32
CA ARG A 122 -7.67 12.43 -9.24
C ARG A 122 -7.01 11.63 -8.12
N MET A 123 -5.69 11.70 -8.03
CA MET A 123 -4.88 11.07 -6.99
C MET A 123 -3.58 11.87 -6.77
N ASN A 124 -2.84 11.52 -5.74
CA ASN A 124 -1.46 11.95 -5.54
C ASN A 124 -0.48 10.82 -5.88
N GLU A 125 -0.90 9.56 -5.77
CA GLU A 125 -0.05 8.40 -6.05
C GLU A 125 -0.91 7.24 -6.61
N GLY A 126 -0.38 6.53 -7.60
CA GLY A 126 -0.95 5.27 -8.08
C GLY A 126 -0.71 4.14 -7.07
N ASN A 127 -1.54 3.10 -7.09
CA ASN A 127 -1.44 2.02 -6.12
C ASN A 127 -1.43 0.65 -6.79
N LEU A 128 -0.45 -0.18 -6.43
CA LEU A 128 -0.31 -1.54 -6.94
C LEU A 128 -0.35 -2.57 -5.84
N HIS A 129 -1.01 -3.71 -6.11
CA HIS A 129 -1.01 -4.89 -5.24
C HIS A 129 -0.22 -6.07 -5.85
N PRO A 130 1.09 -5.93 -6.09
CA PRO A 130 1.80 -6.90 -6.89
C PRO A 130 2.15 -8.13 -6.05
N TYR A 131 1.53 -9.27 -6.32
CA TYR A 131 1.94 -10.55 -5.74
C TYR A 131 2.83 -11.34 -6.71
N PRO A 132 4.16 -11.45 -6.47
CA PRO A 132 5.08 -12.09 -7.41
C PRO A 132 4.99 -13.62 -7.41
N ALA A 133 4.04 -14.21 -6.68
CA ALA A 133 3.97 -15.65 -6.46
C ALA A 133 5.31 -16.16 -5.92
N GLY A 134 5.84 -17.29 -6.42
CA GLY A 134 7.18 -17.77 -6.07
C GLY A 134 8.33 -17.11 -6.85
N LYS A 135 8.07 -16.08 -7.67
CA LYS A 135 9.09 -15.40 -8.48
C LYS A 135 9.76 -14.27 -7.69
N MET A 136 10.91 -13.78 -8.17
CA MET A 136 11.54 -12.59 -7.61
C MET A 136 10.75 -11.32 -7.98
N PRO A 137 10.64 -10.32 -7.09
CA PRO A 137 9.88 -9.09 -7.39
C PRO A 137 10.44 -8.35 -8.60
N SER A 138 11.77 -8.38 -8.79
CA SER A 138 12.46 -7.78 -9.94
C SER A 138 12.05 -8.35 -11.31
N VAL A 139 11.39 -9.51 -11.34
CA VAL A 139 10.88 -10.13 -12.58
C VAL A 139 9.44 -9.72 -12.85
N VAL A 140 8.64 -9.46 -11.83
CA VAL A 140 7.19 -9.25 -11.96
C VAL A 140 6.82 -7.77 -11.88
N PHE A 141 7.46 -7.02 -10.98
CA PHE A 141 7.09 -5.64 -10.69
C PHE A 141 7.30 -4.68 -11.87
N PRO A 142 8.37 -4.77 -12.69
CA PRO A 142 8.54 -3.83 -13.80
C PRO A 142 7.37 -3.82 -14.79
N ASP A 143 6.83 -4.99 -15.12
CA ASP A 143 5.68 -5.11 -16.04
C ASP A 143 4.40 -4.57 -15.40
N GLN A 144 4.17 -4.84 -14.11
CA GLN A 144 3.00 -4.31 -13.40
C GLN A 144 3.06 -2.79 -13.22
N ILE A 145 4.23 -2.23 -12.92
CA ILE A 145 4.46 -0.78 -12.88
C ILE A 145 4.11 -0.15 -14.24
N ASN A 146 4.53 -0.77 -15.34
CA ASN A 146 4.24 -0.23 -16.68
C ASN A 146 2.74 -0.27 -17.00
N LEU A 147 2.02 -1.27 -16.52
CA LEU A 147 0.57 -1.35 -16.69
C LEU A 147 -0.16 -0.29 -15.85
N GLU A 148 0.30 -0.04 -14.62
CA GLU A 148 -0.32 0.94 -13.73
C GLU A 148 -0.17 2.39 -14.22
N LYS A 149 0.91 2.70 -14.93
CA LYS A 149 1.10 4.02 -15.55
C LYS A 149 -0.01 4.41 -16.53
N VAL A 150 -0.85 3.48 -16.97
CA VAL A 150 -2.06 3.81 -17.74
C VAL A 150 -3.05 4.63 -16.91
N ILE A 151 -3.07 4.42 -15.59
CA ILE A 151 -3.96 5.12 -14.66
C ILE A 151 -3.31 6.35 -14.01
N CYS A 152 -2.04 6.25 -13.62
CA CYS A 152 -1.39 7.26 -12.79
C CYS A 152 -0.19 7.93 -13.49
N ASP A 153 -0.27 8.19 -14.79
CA ASP A 153 0.88 8.73 -15.53
C ASP A 153 1.36 10.05 -14.90
N GLY A 154 2.69 10.17 -14.72
CA GLY A 154 3.32 11.30 -14.06
C GLY A 154 3.32 11.28 -12.53
N GLU A 155 2.47 10.48 -11.88
CA GLU A 155 2.41 10.37 -10.41
C GLU A 155 3.31 9.23 -9.87
N PRO A 156 3.81 9.34 -8.62
CA PRO A 156 4.48 8.22 -7.94
C PRO A 156 3.57 6.99 -7.83
N ILE A 157 4.17 5.81 -7.70
CA ILE A 157 3.43 4.56 -7.45
C ILE A 157 3.88 3.98 -6.12
N VAL A 158 2.90 3.65 -5.26
CA VAL A 158 3.11 2.94 -4.00
C VAL A 158 2.55 1.53 -4.05
N PHE A 159 3.18 0.62 -3.29
CA PHE A 159 2.71 -0.75 -3.14
C PHE A 159 2.09 -0.91 -1.76
N THR A 160 0.77 -0.81 -1.67
CA THR A 160 0.07 -0.98 -0.38
C THR A 160 -0.20 -2.42 -0.01
N GLU A 161 -0.02 -3.36 -0.93
CA GLU A 161 -0.21 -4.78 -0.66
C GLU A 161 0.72 -5.63 -1.53
N SER A 162 1.58 -6.43 -0.90
CA SER A 162 2.45 -7.36 -1.62
C SER A 162 3.03 -8.37 -0.64
N GLY A 163 3.48 -9.52 -1.15
CA GLY A 163 4.26 -10.44 -0.35
C GLY A 163 4.34 -11.84 -0.93
N TYR A 164 4.76 -12.75 -0.06
CA TYR A 164 4.79 -14.18 -0.31
C TYR A 164 3.94 -14.87 0.75
N HIS A 165 3.28 -15.96 0.38
CA HIS A 165 2.66 -16.84 1.38
C HIS A 165 3.52 -18.09 1.63
N ASN A 166 3.35 -18.72 2.78
CA ASN A 166 4.03 -19.97 3.16
C ASN A 166 3.09 -21.19 3.12
N ALA A 167 1.92 -21.07 2.48
CA ALA A 167 0.96 -22.17 2.33
C ALA A 167 1.50 -23.24 1.35
N ILE A 168 2.25 -24.20 1.87
CA ILE A 168 2.91 -25.28 1.11
C ILE A 168 1.93 -26.27 0.45
N SER A 169 0.68 -26.33 0.91
CA SER A 169 -0.36 -27.20 0.34
C SER A 169 -1.16 -26.54 -0.78
N ARG A 170 -0.94 -25.25 -1.06
CA ARG A 170 -1.61 -24.52 -2.13
C ARG A 170 -0.75 -24.61 -3.39
N ALA A 171 -1.10 -25.54 -4.27
CA ALA A 171 -0.37 -25.79 -5.51
C ALA A 171 -0.64 -24.75 -6.62
N ALA A 172 -1.68 -23.91 -6.48
CA ALA A 172 -2.08 -22.94 -7.49
C ALA A 172 -1.38 -21.59 -7.31
N ASP A 173 -0.84 -21.06 -8.42
CA ASP A 173 -0.46 -19.68 -8.77
C ASP A 173 0.44 -18.89 -7.81
N SER A 174 0.76 -19.42 -6.64
CA SER A 174 1.59 -18.79 -5.62
C SER A 174 2.44 -19.86 -4.95
N ALA A 175 3.46 -20.34 -5.66
CA ALA A 175 4.48 -21.17 -5.05
C ALA A 175 5.05 -20.43 -3.82
N PRO A 176 5.28 -21.13 -2.70
CA PRO A 176 5.78 -20.50 -1.49
C PRO A 176 7.17 -19.89 -1.77
N SER A 177 7.56 -18.88 -0.98
CA SER A 177 8.81 -18.13 -1.15
C SER A 177 9.98 -19.02 -1.57
N PRO A 178 10.89 -18.60 -2.48
CA PRO A 178 12.08 -19.37 -2.85
C PRO A 178 12.88 -19.91 -1.65
N ALA A 179 12.83 -19.22 -0.50
CA ALA A 179 13.47 -19.64 0.75
C ALA A 179 12.86 -20.91 1.38
N THR A 180 11.64 -21.29 1.02
CA THR A 180 10.94 -22.49 1.50
C THR A 180 11.13 -23.71 0.62
N LEU A 181 11.77 -23.57 -0.55
CA LEU A 181 12.24 -24.72 -1.33
C LEU A 181 13.59 -25.17 -0.76
N PRO A 182 13.71 -26.39 -0.19
CA PRO A 182 14.99 -26.91 0.34
C PRO A 182 16.13 -26.99 -0.68
N VAL A 183 15.88 -26.66 -1.94
CA VAL A 183 16.76 -26.84 -3.09
C VAL A 183 17.29 -25.51 -3.66
N ALA A 184 16.65 -24.36 -3.39
CA ALA A 184 17.00 -23.11 -4.08
C ALA A 184 18.29 -22.43 -3.56
N HIS A 185 18.75 -22.74 -2.34
CA HIS A 185 19.98 -22.16 -1.78
C HIS A 185 21.28 -22.82 -2.27
N ARG A 186 21.24 -23.91 -3.05
CA ARG A 186 22.46 -24.58 -3.53
C ARG A 186 23.04 -24.04 -4.84
N HIS A 187 22.35 -23.15 -5.55
CA HIS A 187 22.78 -22.74 -6.90
C HIS A 187 23.14 -21.26 -7.07
N ALA A 188 23.10 -20.43 -6.02
CA ALA A 188 23.37 -18.99 -6.15
C ALA A 188 24.67 -18.50 -5.48
N VAL A 189 25.53 -19.40 -4.98
CA VAL A 189 26.85 -19.01 -4.46
C VAL A 189 27.93 -19.65 -5.33
N PRO A 190 28.64 -18.88 -6.18
CA PRO A 190 29.87 -19.34 -6.80
C PRO A 190 30.82 -19.78 -5.67
N SER A 191 31.23 -21.05 -5.67
CA SER A 191 32.20 -21.59 -4.73
C SER A 191 33.62 -21.12 -5.07
N THR A 192 33.82 -19.80 -5.12
CA THR A 192 35.15 -19.20 -5.21
C THR A 192 35.59 -18.87 -3.78
N PRO A 193 36.59 -19.56 -3.22
CA PRO A 193 37.10 -19.22 -1.91
C PRO A 193 37.67 -17.79 -1.97
N LEU A 194 37.11 -16.88 -1.18
CA LEU A 194 37.70 -15.57 -0.95
C LEU A 194 39.07 -15.77 -0.28
N ARG A 195 40.13 -15.59 -1.07
CA ARG A 195 41.51 -15.53 -0.58
C ARG A 195 41.62 -14.29 0.29
N ARG A 196 41.61 -14.46 1.62
CA ARG A 196 41.93 -13.39 2.57
C ARG A 196 43.41 -13.03 2.43
N GLU A 197 43.72 -12.04 1.60
CA GLU A 197 44.96 -11.29 1.77
C GLU A 197 44.74 -10.29 2.92
N ARG A 198 45.46 -10.52 4.02
CA ARG A 198 45.55 -9.55 5.11
C ARG A 198 46.47 -8.43 4.63
N ASP A 199 45.90 -7.34 4.13
CA ASP A 199 46.64 -6.09 4.03
C ASP A 199 46.41 -5.31 5.33
N SER A 200 47.44 -5.31 6.18
CA SER A 200 47.45 -4.61 7.46
C SER A 200 47.73 -3.13 7.22
N ARG A 201 46.70 -2.34 6.93
CA ARG A 201 46.76 -0.87 6.95
C ARG A 201 45.35 -0.27 7.04
N LEU A 202 44.80 -0.21 8.25
CA LEU A 202 43.70 0.70 8.57
C LEU A 202 44.27 1.89 9.35
N PRO A 203 43.96 3.14 9.00
CA PRO A 203 44.33 4.30 9.80
C PRO A 203 43.46 4.36 11.07
N ALA A 204 44.12 4.63 12.20
CA ALA A 204 43.46 4.78 13.48
C ALA A 204 42.53 6.02 13.48
N TRP A 205 41.33 5.85 14.03
CA TRP A 205 40.41 6.93 14.35
C TRP A 205 40.83 7.59 15.67
N PRO A 206 40.84 8.94 15.79
CA PRO A 206 41.14 9.58 17.04
C PRO A 206 39.94 9.48 18.01
N VAL A 207 40.23 9.00 19.21
CA VAL A 207 39.31 8.96 20.35
C VAL A 207 39.43 10.28 21.09
N GLY A 208 38.31 10.99 21.28
CA GLY A 208 38.23 12.09 22.25
C GLY A 208 37.47 13.32 21.75
N LEU A 209 36.17 13.37 22.04
CA LEU A 209 35.46 14.63 22.25
C LEU A 209 34.64 14.50 23.55
N PRO A 210 34.76 15.45 24.49
CA PRO A 210 33.99 15.43 25.72
C PRO A 210 32.56 15.92 25.46
N LEU A 211 31.61 15.29 26.13
CA LEU A 211 30.22 15.69 26.19
C LEU A 211 30.06 17.02 26.94
N PHE A 212 29.44 17.99 26.27
CA PHE A 212 28.50 18.94 26.87
C PHE A 212 27.25 18.97 25.99
#